data_AF-A0A958CCL8-F1
#
_entry.id   AF-A0A958CCL8-F1
#
_cell.length_a   1.000
_cell.length_b   1.000
_cell.length_c   1.000
_cell.angle_alpha   90.00
_cell.angle_beta   90.00
_cell.angle_gamma   90.00
#
_symmetry.space_group_name_H-M   'P 1'
#
loop_
_entity.id
_entity.type
_entity.pdbx_description
1 polymer ?
#
loop_
_entity_poly.entity_id
_entity_poly.type
_entity_poly.pdbx_seq_one_letter_code
_entity_poly.pdbx_strand_id
1 'polypeptide(L)' 'KLAGRGAYLCADQACWTKALKIGALNRALKTTLTEDEVAALRVYAGSLPELPAEQDEPEPADA' A
#
# COMPACT_ATOMS: atom_id res chain seq x y z
N LYS A 1 -2.68 20.53 7.68
CA LYS A 1 -2.18 19.92 6.42
C LYS A 1 -0.71 19.60 6.62
N LEU A 2 -0.30 18.33 6.51
CA LEU A 2 1.12 18.06 6.34
C LEU A 2 1.54 18.58 4.97
N ALA A 3 2.64 19.33 4.92
CA ALA A 3 3.27 19.70 3.66
C ALA A 3 4.06 18.47 3.16
N GLY A 4 3.68 17.91 2.01
CA GLY A 4 4.39 16.76 1.45
C GLY A 4 3.61 15.98 0.39
N ARG A 5 4.27 14.97 -0.19
CA ARG A 5 3.66 13.96 -1.04
C ARG A 5 3.12 12.85 -0.13
N GLY A 6 1.87 12.46 -0.33
CA GLY A 6 1.24 11.33 0.35
C GLY A 6 0.80 10.27 -0.65
N ALA A 7 0.69 9.03 -0.19
CA ALA A 7 0.14 7.91 -0.94
C ALA A 7 -0.88 7.19 -0.04
N TYR A 8 -1.97 6.71 -0.64
CA TYR A 8 -2.98 5.92 0.05
C TYR A 8 -2.87 4.47 -0.38
N LEU A 9 -3.15 3.58 0.56
CA LEU A 9 -3.16 2.14 0.35
C LEU A 9 -4.40 1.53 1.02
N CYS A 10 -4.79 0.35 0.56
CA CYS A 10 -5.87 -0.42 1.18
C CYS A 10 -5.55 -0.69 2.66
N ALA A 11 -6.57 -0.75 3.51
CA ALA A 11 -6.44 -1.15 4.92
C ALA A 11 -6.35 -2.68 5.08
N ASP A 12 -5.59 -3.34 4.21
CA ASP A 12 -5.45 -4.79 4.11
C ASP A 12 -3.97 -5.23 4.08
N GLN A 13 -3.64 -6.28 4.82
CA GLN A 13 -2.29 -6.83 4.89
C GLN A 13 -1.73 -7.24 3.51
N ALA A 14 -2.52 -7.87 2.64
CA ALA A 14 -2.03 -8.36 1.35
C ALA A 14 -1.66 -7.19 0.42
N CYS A 15 -2.48 -6.15 0.41
CA CYS A 15 -2.23 -4.90 -0.30
C CYS A 15 -0.90 -4.24 0.13
N TRP A 16 -0.66 -4.14 1.44
CA TRP A 16 0.58 -3.61 1.99
C TRP A 16 1.80 -4.45 1.61
N THR A 17 1.71 -5.77 1.75
CA THR A 17 2.80 -6.69 1.42
C THR A 17 3.18 -6.58 -0.06
N LYS A 18 2.18 -6.53 -0.96
CA LYS A 18 2.40 -6.35 -2.40
C LYS A 18 3.05 -5.00 -2.71
N ALA A 19 2.53 -3.91 -2.14
CA ALA A 19 3.04 -2.56 -2.36
C ALA A 19 4.50 -2.39 -1.90
N LEU A 20 4.86 -2.97 -0.76
CA LEU A 20 6.23 -2.99 -0.25
C LEU A 20 7.15 -3.85 -1.14
N LYS A 21 6.67 -5.02 -1.59
CA LYS A 21 7.46 -5.93 -2.45
C LYS A 21 7.81 -5.33 -3.81
N ILE A 22 6.88 -4.60 -4.43
CA ILE A 22 7.10 -3.98 -5.75
C ILE A 22 7.68 -2.56 -5.67
N GLY A 23 7.89 -2.03 -4.45
CA GLY A 23 8.38 -0.67 -4.22
C GLY A 23 7.40 0.41 -4.68
N ALA A 24 6.09 0.16 -4.61
CA ALA A 24 5.06 1.11 -5.05
C ALA A 24 5.10 2.42 -4.26
N LEU A 25 5.35 2.35 -2.94
CA LEU A 25 5.45 3.53 -2.08
C LEU A 25 6.62 4.43 -2.47
N ASN A 26 7.77 3.85 -2.84
CA ASN A 26 8.92 4.63 -3.31
C ASN A 26 8.56 5.48 -4.53
N ARG A 27 7.85 4.89 -5.49
CA ARG A 27 7.41 5.57 -6.70
C ARG A 27 6.36 6.64 -6.42
N ALA A 28 5.36 6.32 -5.60
CA ALA A 28 4.26 7.23 -5.28
C ALA A 28 4.73 8.46 -4.49
N LEU A 29 5.60 8.24 -3.49
CA LEU A 29 6.16 9.30 -2.67
C LEU A 29 7.34 10.02 -3.33
N LYS A 30 7.88 9.47 -4.44
CA LYS A 30 9.11 9.91 -5.10
C LYS A 30 10.30 9.98 -4.14
N THR A 31 10.42 8.98 -3.28
CA THR A 31 11.51 8.84 -2.31
C THR A 31 11.98 7.39 -2.24
N THR A 32 13.15 7.15 -1.67
CA THR A 32 13.64 5.81 -1.38
C THR A 32 13.43 5.54 0.10
N LEU A 33 12.50 4.63 0.42
CA LEU A 33 12.35 4.13 1.78
C LEU A 33 13.57 3.29 2.14
N THR A 34 14.12 3.54 3.33
CA THR A 34 15.19 2.76 3.94
C THR A 34 14.68 1.40 4.40
N GLU A 35 15.61 0.46 4.65
CA GLU A 35 15.29 -0.88 5.15
C GLU A 35 14.49 -0.80 6.47
N ASP A 36 14.88 0.10 7.37
CA ASP A 36 14.23 0.30 8.68
C ASP A 36 12.80 0.84 8.52
N GLU A 37 12.58 1.79 7.61
CA GLU A 37 11.24 2.31 7.31
C GLU A 37 10.36 1.20 6.71
N VAL A 38 10.89 0.43 5.76
CA VAL A 38 10.17 -0.71 5.17
C VAL A 38 9.84 -1.76 6.24
N ALA A 39 10.76 -2.04 7.17
CA ALA A 39 10.53 -2.96 8.28
C ALA A 39 9.40 -2.46 9.19
N ALA A 40 9.39 -1.17 9.56
CA ALA A 40 8.31 -0.57 10.35
C ALA A 40 6.96 -0.67 9.64
N LEU A 41 6.92 -0.42 8.33
CA LEU A 41 5.70 -0.57 7.52
C LEU A 41 5.24 -2.04 7.42
N ARG A 42 6.17 -3.02 7.37
CA ARG A 42 5.81 -4.44 7.44
C ARG A 42 5.20 -4.83 8.77
N VAL A 43 5.72 -4.30 9.89
CA VAL A 43 5.15 -4.54 11.22
C VAL A 43 3.73 -3.98 11.29
N TYR A 44 3.51 -2.76 10.77
CA TYR A 44 2.17 -2.18 10.68
C TYR A 44 1.24 -3.02 9.80
N ALA A 45 1.70 -3.45 8.63
CA ALA A 45 0.94 -4.34 7.75
C ALA A 45 0.55 -5.66 8.44
N GLY A 46 1.43 -6.19 9.28
CA GLY A 46 1.16 -7.37 10.11
C GLY A 46 0.02 -7.19 11.12
N SER A 47 -0.28 -5.94 11.51
CA SER A 47 -1.39 -5.62 12.43
C SER A 47 -2.74 -5.42 11.72
N LEU A 48 -2.75 -5.35 10.39
CA LEU A 48 -3.97 -5.20 9.61
C LEU A 48 -4.69 -6.53 9.43
N PRO A 49 -6.04 -6.51 9.32
CA PRO A 49 -6.78 -7.69 8.94
C PRO A 49 -6.34 -8.12 7.53
N GLU A 50 -6.22 -9.44 7.33
CA GLU A 50 -6.13 -10.02 6.01
C GLU A 50 -7.55 -10.11 5.48
N LEU A 51 -8.00 -9.01 4.87
CA LEU A 51 -9.30 -9.00 4.24
C LEU A 51 -9.17 -9.82 2.95
N PRO A 52 -10.10 -10.74 2.66
CA PRO A 52 -10.16 -11.31 1.33
C PRO A 52 -10.25 -10.12 0.38
N ALA A 53 -9.34 -10.06 -0.59
CA ALA A 53 -9.28 -9.00 -1.57
C ALA A 53 -10.61 -8.99 -2.35
N GLU A 54 -11.62 -8.31 -1.81
CA GLU A 54 -12.83 -7.95 -2.51
C GLU A 54 -12.35 -7.09 -3.66
N GLN A 55 -12.55 -7.70 -4.82
CA GLN A 55 -11.84 -7.43 -6.03
C GLN A 55 -12.04 -5.94 -6.37
N ASP A 56 -10.99 -5.30 -6.88
CA ASP A 56 -11.19 -4.24 -7.86
C ASP A 56 -12.09 -4.84 -8.95
N GLU A 57 -13.40 -4.80 -8.74
CA GLU A 57 -14.39 -5.16 -9.74
C GLU A 57 -14.19 -4.05 -10.79
N PRO A 58 -13.61 -4.35 -11.97
CA PRO A 58 -13.67 -3.39 -13.04
C PRO A 58 -15.17 -3.19 -13.28
N GLU A 59 -15.67 -2.01 -12.93
CA GLU A 59 -17.01 -1.57 -13.28
C GLU A 59 -17.26 -2.04 -14.71
N PRO A 60 -18.25 -2.91 -14.97
CA PRO A 60 -18.44 -3.46 -16.30
C PRO A 60 -18.65 -2.28 -17.21
N ALA A 61 -17.71 -2.13 -18.15
CA ALA A 61 -17.82 -1.21 -19.25
C ALA A 61 -18.97 -1.71 -20.13
N ASP A 62 -20.21 -1.35 -19.78
CA ASP A 62 -21.40 -1.66 -20.56
C ASP A 62 -22.35 -0.46 -20.57
N ALA A 63 -22.26 0.34 -21.64
CA ALA A 63 -23.33 0.53 -22.63
C ALA A 63 -22.84 1.35 -23.83
#